data_AF-A0A938G7V5-F1
#
_entry.id   AF-A0A938G7V5-F1
#
_cell.length_a   1.000
_cell.length_b   1.000
_cell.length_c   1.000
_cell.angle_alpha   90.00
_cell.angle_beta   90.00
_cell.angle_gamma   90.00
#
_symmetry.space_group_name_H-M   'P 1'
#
loop_
_entity.id
_entity.type
_entity.pdbx_description
1 polymer ?
#
loop_
_entity_poly.entity_id
_entity_poly.type
_entity_poly.pdbx_seq_one_letter_code
_entity_poly.pdbx_strand_id
1 'polypeptide(L)'
;MTLLWRSGYAVDYLKETADIAVRGDAILSREQILTALLVALAWGVSLLAAASGVWCLLSWLAWRAQQTIEAMSVARQRTMLGIALTFVASLAATTTVRGTTVDSHVESVGDDPGQHPLSDTDQLSHTNTSKAVVEPSNSVRDSSLPLPALASAGLALGLTTHVQRERATLLRDAPNTARLERPTGAALATGIALFERAKQADDALVRPTASHAPVVIPLGVAGERLISLTLRVGECVSIDATADHTAAVLRHVLNTVALAPWLCDPTIIVHGFSANEVIGHERLVIANSVSEACEQAITAKNHSAATTVILIAQSYHDDFDGLAEHGVMVVTTGVTSSSHVTRIVREANLWRISTTNECFQPYGVSSSEAEMLRQTVTALTTLVSDAPSQFEQHHAVPDMLGMPWHTMIRIFGPVQVMHRGGAELMFRKSKSVELLCWLAFHRDRPTVSMARTALWEIDVQDATFHNVLSELRHGLALGGLEDGAGRRNKQRLFLDDRVIADSDLLRRALLQTETMHPSESLTVLRDTLASVQGLPFASVNYSWADAEGITSTLVWLVTRAVECAAELASQYGDHTALLEVTAAGLRMSPGDEQFLSLCKQQPANAAM
;
A
#
# COMPACT_ATOMS: atom_id res chain seq x y z
N MET A 1 19.44 0.22 44.49
CA MET A 1 19.61 1.65 44.83
C MET A 1 18.36 2.14 45.55
N THR A 2 18.26 1.75 46.80
CA THR A 2 17.34 2.24 47.82
C THR A 2 18.01 3.45 48.47
N LEU A 3 17.64 4.66 48.06
CA LEU A 3 17.90 5.95 48.75
C LEU A 3 17.49 7.07 47.79
N LEU A 4 16.22 7.52 47.87
CA LEU A 4 15.73 8.86 47.50
C LEU A 4 14.20 8.86 47.64
N TRP A 5 13.75 8.71 48.88
CA TRP A 5 12.36 9.04 49.28
C TRP A 5 12.44 9.88 50.55
N ARG A 6 12.89 11.13 50.39
CA ARG A 6 12.81 12.21 51.37
C ARG A 6 12.81 13.55 50.61
N SER A 7 11.68 13.91 50.02
CA SER A 7 11.41 15.28 49.52
C SER A 7 10.12 15.90 50.11
N GLY A 8 9.47 15.24 51.07
CA GLY A 8 8.26 15.76 51.72
C GLY A 8 8.45 17.11 52.42
N TYR A 9 9.67 17.38 52.92
CA TYR A 9 9.97 18.63 53.63
C TYR A 9 9.86 19.91 52.79
N ALA A 10 10.04 19.84 51.46
CA ALA A 10 10.00 21.03 50.61
C ALA A 10 8.57 21.40 50.17
N VAL A 11 7.70 20.40 49.99
CA VAL A 11 6.30 20.60 49.62
C VAL A 11 5.51 21.14 50.82
N ASP A 12 5.82 20.67 52.02
CA ASP A 12 5.19 21.16 53.24
C ASP A 12 5.60 22.62 53.55
N TYR A 13 6.87 22.99 53.30
CA TYR A 13 7.34 24.38 53.48
C TYR A 13 6.70 25.37 52.49
N LEU A 14 6.49 24.95 51.24
CA LEU A 14 5.80 25.75 50.22
C LEU A 14 4.29 25.85 50.45
N LYS A 15 3.66 24.80 51.02
CA LYS A 15 2.26 24.87 51.45
C LYS A 15 2.07 25.79 52.65
N GLU A 16 2.95 25.70 53.64
CA GLU A 16 2.87 26.53 54.85
C GLU A 16 3.09 28.02 54.54
N THR A 17 4.01 28.35 53.62
CA THR A 17 4.22 29.74 53.16
C THR A 17 3.10 30.26 52.24
N ALA A 18 2.45 29.39 51.45
CA ALA A 18 1.30 29.78 50.63
C ALA A 18 0.02 29.97 51.47
N ASP A 19 -0.20 29.17 52.52
CA ASP A 19 -1.37 29.31 53.40
C ASP A 19 -1.30 30.59 54.27
N ILE A 20 -0.09 31.04 54.62
CA ILE A 20 0.13 32.31 55.34
C ILE A 20 -0.18 33.53 54.45
N ALA A 21 -0.09 33.42 53.13
CA ALA A 21 -0.37 34.53 52.22
C ALA A 21 -1.87 34.71 51.90
N VAL A 22 -2.72 33.70 52.18
CA VAL A 22 -4.15 33.69 51.81
C VAL A 22 -5.07 33.98 53.01
N ARG A 23 -4.62 33.77 54.25
CA ARG A 23 -5.31 34.29 55.45
C ARG A 23 -4.77 35.67 55.81
N GLY A 24 -5.52 36.71 55.47
CA GLY A 24 -5.19 38.09 55.83
C GLY A 24 -4.99 38.25 57.34
N ASP A 25 -3.74 38.51 57.74
CA ASP A 25 -3.36 39.43 58.84
C ASP A 25 -1.84 39.56 59.10
N ALA A 26 -0.96 39.20 58.16
CA ALA A 26 0.46 39.52 58.28
C ALA A 26 1.06 40.03 56.96
N ILE A 27 1.46 41.31 56.94
CA ILE A 27 2.26 41.88 55.85
C ILE A 27 3.65 41.25 55.92
N LEU A 28 3.92 40.27 55.05
CA LEU A 28 5.26 39.68 54.86
C LEU A 28 6.28 40.80 54.61
N SER A 29 7.39 40.80 55.36
CA SER A 29 8.41 41.82 55.21
C SER A 29 9.05 41.73 53.82
N ARG A 30 9.52 42.87 53.26
CA ARG A 30 10.14 42.93 51.93
C ARG A 30 11.30 41.92 51.75
N GLU A 31 12.00 41.58 52.83
CA GLU A 31 13.08 40.59 52.84
C GLU A 31 12.58 39.14 52.68
N GLN A 32 11.40 38.82 53.22
CA GLN A 32 10.77 37.49 53.08
C GLN A 32 10.26 37.26 51.65
N ILE A 33 9.76 38.31 51.00
CA ILE A 33 9.32 38.23 49.60
C ILE A 33 10.52 38.04 48.67
N LEU A 34 11.61 38.78 48.92
CA LEU A 34 12.85 38.65 48.15
C LEU A 34 13.50 37.27 48.30
N THR A 35 13.52 36.71 49.51
CA THR A 35 14.07 35.36 49.74
C THR A 35 13.20 34.28 49.09
N ALA A 36 11.87 34.38 49.15
CA ALA A 36 10.97 33.46 48.44
C ALA A 36 11.16 33.51 46.91
N LEU A 37 11.32 34.71 46.33
CA LEU A 37 11.59 34.87 44.90
C LEU A 37 12.94 34.30 44.48
N LEU A 38 14.00 34.51 45.28
CA LEU A 38 15.32 33.96 45.00
C LEU A 38 15.33 32.42 45.08
N VAL A 39 14.62 31.85 46.05
CA VAL A 39 14.46 30.39 46.17
C VAL A 39 13.68 29.84 44.97
N ALA A 40 12.57 30.47 44.59
CA ALA A 40 11.80 30.07 43.42
C ALA A 40 12.63 30.14 42.12
N LEU A 41 13.46 31.17 41.96
CA LEU A 41 14.32 31.34 40.80
C LEU A 41 15.46 30.30 40.77
N ALA A 42 16.06 29.99 41.91
CA ALA A 42 17.06 28.91 42.04
C ALA A 42 16.47 27.53 41.70
N TRP A 43 15.23 27.26 42.11
CA TRP A 43 14.51 26.05 41.74
C TRP A 43 14.15 26.00 40.26
N GLY A 44 13.73 27.14 39.67
CA GLY A 44 13.48 27.25 38.23
C GLY A 44 14.72 26.96 37.40
N VAL A 45 15.88 27.51 37.79
CA VAL A 45 17.17 27.24 37.13
C VAL A 45 17.58 25.76 37.29
N SER A 46 17.38 25.17 38.47
CA SER A 46 17.69 23.76 38.71
C SER A 46 16.81 22.81 37.90
N LEU A 47 15.51 23.12 37.75
CA LEU A 47 14.58 22.38 36.90
C LEU A 47 14.94 22.49 35.41
N LEU A 48 15.32 23.69 34.94
CA LEU A 48 15.80 23.89 33.57
C LEU A 48 17.10 23.13 33.30
N ALA A 49 18.03 23.10 34.26
CA ALA A 49 19.27 22.32 34.15
C ALA A 49 19.00 20.80 34.17
N ALA A 50 18.04 20.34 34.95
CA ALA A 50 17.62 18.93 34.94
C ALA A 50 16.96 18.56 33.60
N ALA A 51 16.09 19.42 33.07
CA ALA A 51 15.44 19.23 31.77
C ALA A 51 16.45 19.20 30.62
N SER A 52 17.46 20.08 30.64
CA SER A 52 18.54 20.07 29.64
C SER A 52 19.44 18.84 29.78
N GLY A 53 19.72 18.38 30.99
CA GLY A 53 20.42 17.12 31.25
C GLY A 53 19.67 15.90 30.70
N VAL A 54 18.35 15.83 30.88
CA VAL A 54 17.50 14.79 30.31
C VAL A 54 17.50 14.88 28.77
N TRP A 55 17.42 16.07 28.20
CA TRP A 55 17.47 16.26 26.75
C TRP A 55 18.81 15.83 26.14
N CYS A 56 19.93 16.17 26.79
CA CYS A 56 21.26 15.70 26.40
C CYS A 56 21.39 14.18 26.51
N LEU A 57 20.86 13.57 27.57
CA LEU A 57 20.86 12.12 27.75
C LEU A 57 20.03 11.42 26.65
N LEU A 58 18.84 11.93 26.34
CA LEU A 58 17.98 11.40 25.27
C LEU A 58 18.63 11.57 23.90
N SER A 59 19.25 12.71 23.63
CA SER A 59 19.98 12.96 22.38
C SER A 59 21.19 12.04 22.23
N TRP A 60 21.92 11.80 23.33
CA TRP A 60 23.03 10.86 23.36
C TRP A 60 22.58 9.42 23.17
N LEU A 61 21.47 9.00 23.79
CA LEU A 61 20.87 7.67 23.59
C LEU A 61 20.37 7.49 22.16
N ALA A 62 19.76 8.51 21.56
CA ALA A 62 19.33 8.49 20.16
C ALA A 62 20.52 8.39 19.20
N TRP A 63 21.57 9.18 19.43
CA TRP A 63 22.82 9.09 18.66
C TRP A 63 23.49 7.71 18.81
N ARG A 64 23.50 7.14 20.01
CA ARG A 64 24.07 5.81 20.26
C ARG A 64 23.24 4.69 19.61
N ALA A 65 21.91 4.82 19.59
CA ALA A 65 21.01 3.93 18.86
C ALA A 65 21.23 4.03 17.34
N GLN A 66 21.50 5.23 16.82
CA GLN A 66 21.81 5.42 15.41
C GLN A 66 23.16 4.78 15.02
N GLN A 67 24.18 4.89 15.87
CA GLN A 67 25.46 4.20 15.63
C GLN A 67 25.35 2.68 15.71
N THR A 68 24.50 2.13 16.59
CA THR A 68 24.26 0.67 16.60
C THR A 68 23.47 0.21 15.37
N ILE A 69 22.56 1.03 14.84
CA ILE A 69 21.86 0.77 13.57
C ILE A 69 22.84 0.76 12.38
N GLU A 70 23.78 1.72 12.32
CA GLU A 70 24.82 1.74 11.29
C GLU A 70 25.78 0.55 11.42
N ALA A 71 26.17 0.15 12.64
CA ALA A 71 26.98 -1.04 12.87
C ALA A 71 26.25 -2.35 12.51
N MET A 72 24.92 -2.41 12.66
CA MET A 72 24.10 -3.56 12.25
C MET A 72 23.81 -3.57 10.73
N SER A 73 23.96 -2.44 10.02
CA SER A 73 23.70 -2.36 8.56
C SER A 73 24.71 -3.13 7.68
N VAL A 74 25.84 -3.56 8.23
CA VAL A 74 26.82 -4.44 7.55
C VAL A 74 26.47 -5.93 7.73
N ALA A 75 25.56 -6.26 8.65
CA ALA A 75 25.05 -7.61 8.86
C ALA A 75 23.60 -7.70 8.38
N ARG A 76 23.42 -8.32 7.22
CA ARG A 76 22.15 -8.57 6.53
C ARG A 76 21.14 -9.30 7.44
N GLN A 77 20.22 -8.58 8.09
CA GLN A 77 18.97 -9.17 8.60
C GLN A 77 17.84 -8.13 8.80
N ARG A 78 16.75 -8.38 8.08
CA ARG A 78 15.44 -7.72 8.17
C ARG A 78 14.93 -7.78 9.61
N THR A 79 14.56 -6.65 10.23
CA THR A 79 13.57 -6.66 11.33
C THR A 79 12.98 -5.29 11.68
N MET A 80 11.63 -5.29 11.77
CA MET A 80 10.76 -4.70 12.81
C MET A 80 10.71 -3.18 13.09
N LEU A 81 11.74 -2.37 12.86
CA LEU A 81 11.64 -0.95 13.24
C LEU A 81 10.67 -0.16 12.34
N GLY A 82 10.53 -0.56 11.06
CA GLY A 82 9.60 0.07 10.13
C GLY A 82 8.13 -0.17 10.47
N ILE A 83 7.79 -1.35 10.99
CA ILE A 83 6.40 -1.78 11.27
C ILE A 83 5.83 -1.08 12.52
N ALA A 84 6.67 -0.78 13.52
CA ALA A 84 6.25 -0.04 14.70
C ALA A 84 6.00 1.45 14.38
N LEU A 85 6.78 2.05 13.47
CA LEU A 85 6.66 3.45 13.07
C LEU A 85 5.44 3.71 12.17
N THR A 86 5.08 2.79 11.27
CA THR A 86 3.83 2.87 10.49
C THR A 86 2.58 2.78 11.35
N PHE A 87 2.63 2.10 12.49
CA PHE A 87 1.48 1.93 13.40
C PHE A 87 1.17 3.18 14.22
N VAL A 88 2.19 3.96 14.62
CA VAL A 88 2.00 5.20 15.39
C VAL A 88 1.53 6.36 14.49
N ALA A 89 2.00 6.43 13.25
CA ALA A 89 1.58 7.47 12.30
C ALA A 89 0.10 7.32 11.87
N SER A 90 -0.39 6.09 11.71
CA SER A 90 -1.79 5.82 11.36
C SER A 90 -2.77 6.19 12.48
N LEU A 91 -2.39 6.00 13.76
CA LEU A 91 -3.22 6.41 14.91
C LEU A 91 -3.32 7.93 15.09
N ALA A 92 -2.27 8.67 14.70
CA ALA A 92 -2.24 10.14 14.79
C ALA A 92 -3.11 10.80 13.70
N ALA A 93 -3.24 10.18 12.52
CA ALA A 93 -4.07 10.68 11.43
C ALA A 93 -5.58 10.54 11.70
N THR A 94 -6.00 9.55 12.50
CA THR A 94 -7.42 9.31 12.80
C THR A 94 -7.98 10.16 13.93
N THR A 95 -7.15 10.88 14.68
CA THR A 95 -7.57 11.69 15.85
C THR A 95 -7.68 13.18 15.58
N THR A 96 -7.37 13.65 14.36
CA THR A 96 -7.41 15.07 13.97
C THR A 96 -8.54 15.44 13.01
N VAL A 97 -9.68 14.72 13.05
CA VAL A 97 -10.93 15.17 12.44
C VAL A 97 -11.94 15.55 13.54
N ARG A 98 -11.74 16.73 14.12
CA ARG A 98 -12.84 17.53 14.70
C ARG A 98 -12.42 18.98 14.91
N GLY A 99 -13.03 19.87 14.13
CA GLY A 99 -13.20 21.29 14.48
C GLY A 99 -12.28 22.28 13.79
N THR A 100 -12.59 22.63 12.54
CA THR A 100 -12.39 24.01 12.04
C THR A 100 -13.57 24.39 11.16
N THR A 101 -14.51 25.11 11.75
CA THR A 101 -15.48 25.96 11.03
C THR A 101 -14.69 26.98 10.22
N VAL A 102 -14.86 26.94 8.90
CA VAL A 102 -14.30 27.91 7.95
C VAL A 102 -15.28 29.08 7.86
N ASP A 103 -14.86 30.23 8.41
CA ASP A 103 -15.47 31.52 8.15
C ASP A 103 -15.23 31.91 6.68
N SER A 104 -16.31 32.04 5.93
CA SER A 104 -16.34 32.64 4.60
C SER A 104 -16.49 34.16 4.73
N HIS A 105 -15.40 34.91 4.55
CA HIS A 105 -15.48 36.35 4.28
C HIS A 105 -15.58 36.58 2.77
N VAL A 106 -16.77 37.00 2.34
CA VAL A 106 -17.04 37.63 1.04
C VAL A 106 -16.94 39.14 1.23
N GLU A 107 -16.14 39.81 0.40
CA GLU A 107 -16.13 41.27 0.26
C GLU A 107 -17.42 41.73 -0.44
N SER A 108 -18.23 42.56 0.24
CA SER A 108 -19.07 43.54 -0.46
C SER A 108 -19.40 44.76 0.44
N VAL A 109 -18.81 45.89 0.05
CA VAL A 109 -19.28 47.29 0.08
C VAL A 109 -20.59 47.62 0.85
N GLY A 110 -20.51 48.61 1.76
CA GLY A 110 -21.49 49.71 1.87
C GLY A 110 -22.36 49.84 3.13
N ASP A 111 -22.10 50.90 3.90
CA ASP A 111 -22.98 51.76 4.74
C ASP A 111 -23.70 51.27 6.03
N ASP A 112 -23.15 51.71 7.18
CA ASP A 112 -23.71 52.52 8.31
C ASP A 112 -25.08 52.19 9.00
N PRO A 113 -25.42 52.72 10.21
CA PRO A 113 -25.60 51.88 11.41
C PRO A 113 -26.95 52.09 12.17
N GLY A 114 -27.29 51.17 13.06
CA GLY A 114 -28.36 51.34 14.07
C GLY A 114 -28.38 50.17 15.06
N GLN A 115 -27.82 50.33 16.26
CA GLN A 115 -28.49 50.72 17.51
C GLN A 115 -29.48 49.70 18.11
N HIS A 116 -29.08 49.21 19.31
CA HIS A 116 -29.89 49.00 20.53
C HIS A 116 -30.51 47.61 20.85
N PRO A 117 -30.73 47.29 22.16
CA PRO A 117 -30.17 46.10 22.85
C PRO A 117 -31.22 45.29 23.69
N LEU A 118 -30.74 44.48 24.65
CA LEU A 118 -31.45 43.78 25.77
C LEU A 118 -32.07 42.42 25.34
N SER A 119 -32.16 41.36 26.15
CA SER A 119 -32.36 41.23 27.61
C SER A 119 -32.03 39.79 28.07
N ASP A 120 -31.71 39.70 29.36
CA ASP A 120 -31.63 38.56 30.28
C ASP A 120 -32.76 37.51 30.21
N THR A 121 -32.48 36.25 30.54
CA THR A 121 -32.92 35.60 31.81
C THR A 121 -32.48 34.12 31.95
N ASP A 122 -31.76 33.86 33.06
CA ASP A 122 -31.81 32.75 34.02
C ASP A 122 -32.49 31.39 33.69
N GLN A 123 -31.79 30.28 33.98
CA GLN A 123 -32.05 29.38 35.14
C GLN A 123 -31.15 28.12 35.18
N LEU A 124 -30.20 28.13 36.15
CA LEU A 124 -29.79 27.09 37.12
C LEU A 124 -30.21 25.60 36.94
N SER A 125 -29.22 24.68 36.86
CA SER A 125 -28.84 23.73 37.96
C SER A 125 -28.18 22.41 37.51
N HIS A 126 -26.92 22.26 37.92
CA HIS A 126 -26.08 21.09 38.26
C HIS A 126 -26.55 19.64 38.05
N THR A 127 -25.66 18.79 37.48
CA THR A 127 -25.18 17.54 38.14
C THR A 127 -23.83 17.05 37.56
N ASN A 128 -22.84 17.01 38.46
CA ASN A 128 -21.64 16.17 38.60
C ASN A 128 -21.15 15.27 37.44
N THR A 129 -19.93 15.57 36.95
CA THR A 129 -19.02 14.58 36.34
C THR A 129 -17.72 14.50 37.15
N SER A 130 -17.56 13.42 37.92
CA SER A 130 -16.28 13.02 38.50
C SER A 130 -15.35 12.53 37.39
N LYS A 131 -14.27 13.28 37.16
CA LYS A 131 -13.10 12.85 36.38
C LYS A 131 -12.27 11.88 37.20
N ALA A 132 -12.25 10.61 36.82
CA ALA A 132 -11.25 9.66 37.28
C ALA A 132 -9.97 9.82 36.44
N VAL A 133 -8.86 9.92 37.16
CA VAL A 133 -7.48 10.11 36.70
C VAL A 133 -7.01 8.85 35.96
N VAL A 134 -6.48 9.01 34.75
CA VAL A 134 -5.81 7.95 33.98
C VAL A 134 -4.31 8.20 34.04
N GLU A 135 -3.58 7.36 34.78
CA GLU A 135 -2.13 7.26 34.72
C GLU A 135 -1.69 6.57 33.41
N PRO A 136 -0.56 6.96 32.81
CA PRO A 136 -0.08 6.37 31.57
C PRO A 136 0.59 5.02 31.86
N SER A 137 -0.16 3.94 31.68
CA SER A 137 0.42 2.59 31.63
C SER A 137 1.08 2.35 30.27
N ASN A 138 2.28 1.78 30.31
CA ASN A 138 2.99 1.28 29.13
C ASN A 138 2.07 0.32 28.35
N SER A 139 1.64 0.73 27.15
CA SER A 139 0.71 -0.03 26.32
C SER A 139 1.34 -1.31 25.79
N VAL A 140 1.15 -2.41 26.51
CA VAL A 140 1.10 -3.74 25.89
C VAL A 140 -0.01 -3.67 24.85
N ARG A 141 0.32 -3.84 23.55
CA ARG A 141 -0.70 -3.95 22.50
C ARG A 141 -1.71 -5.01 22.94
N ASP A 142 -3.00 -4.66 22.96
CA ASP A 142 -4.06 -5.61 23.29
C ASP A 142 -4.11 -6.69 22.20
N SER A 143 -3.46 -7.82 22.45
CA SER A 143 -3.40 -8.99 21.55
C SER A 143 -4.77 -9.66 21.35
N SER A 144 -5.81 -9.16 22.01
CA SER A 144 -7.17 -9.67 21.89
C SER A 144 -7.91 -9.15 20.67
N LEU A 145 -7.48 -8.01 20.09
CA LEU A 145 -8.10 -7.40 18.92
C LEU A 145 -7.53 -7.99 17.62
N PRO A 146 -8.38 -8.26 16.60
CA PRO A 146 -7.89 -8.63 15.28
C PRO A 146 -6.97 -7.54 14.69
N LEU A 147 -5.93 -7.97 13.98
CA LEU A 147 -5.06 -7.10 13.19
C LEU A 147 -5.82 -6.58 11.96
N PRO A 148 -5.56 -5.34 11.53
CA PRO A 148 -6.24 -4.73 10.38
C PRO A 148 -5.92 -5.45 9.07
N ALA A 149 -6.74 -5.21 8.05
CA ALA A 149 -6.69 -5.92 6.77
C ALA A 149 -5.31 -5.87 6.10
N LEU A 150 -4.65 -4.69 6.11
CA LEU A 150 -3.33 -4.46 5.50
C LEU A 150 -2.18 -5.19 6.22
N ALA A 151 -2.42 -5.77 7.39
CA ALA A 151 -1.43 -6.63 8.04
C ALA A 151 -1.34 -8.02 7.39
N SER A 152 -2.39 -8.46 6.69
CA SER A 152 -2.46 -9.78 6.09
C SER A 152 -1.74 -9.84 4.74
N ALA A 153 -0.64 -10.60 4.69
CA ALA A 153 0.09 -10.86 3.45
C ALA A 153 -0.73 -11.70 2.45
N GLY A 154 -1.54 -12.64 2.94
CA GLY A 154 -2.42 -13.46 2.10
C GLY A 154 -3.49 -12.63 1.38
N LEU A 155 -4.19 -11.76 2.11
CA LEU A 155 -5.19 -10.88 1.53
C LEU A 155 -4.56 -9.88 0.55
N ALA A 156 -3.40 -9.30 0.90
CA ALA A 156 -2.68 -8.39 0.01
C ALA A 156 -2.25 -9.07 -1.29
N LEU A 157 -1.72 -10.30 -1.22
CA LEU A 157 -1.37 -11.09 -2.41
C LEU A 157 -2.60 -11.39 -3.28
N GLY A 158 -3.73 -11.74 -2.67
CA GLY A 158 -4.99 -11.94 -3.39
C GLY A 158 -5.46 -10.68 -4.11
N LEU A 159 -5.52 -9.55 -3.41
CA LEU A 159 -5.96 -8.26 -3.96
C LEU A 159 -5.07 -7.79 -5.11
N THR A 160 -3.75 -7.84 -4.93
CA THR A 160 -2.79 -7.40 -5.96
C THR A 160 -2.85 -8.28 -7.20
N THR A 161 -2.99 -9.60 -7.03
CA THR A 161 -3.16 -10.52 -8.16
C THR A 161 -4.49 -10.28 -8.89
N HIS A 162 -5.57 -10.02 -8.16
CA HIS A 162 -6.85 -9.66 -8.76
C HIS A 162 -6.75 -8.35 -9.56
N VAL A 163 -6.17 -7.29 -8.99
CA VAL A 163 -5.92 -6.02 -9.70
C VAL A 163 -5.08 -6.24 -10.96
N GLN A 164 -4.02 -7.04 -10.90
CA GLN A 164 -3.19 -7.36 -12.06
C GLN A 164 -3.95 -8.12 -13.15
N ARG A 165 -4.81 -9.08 -12.77
CA ARG A 165 -5.66 -9.82 -13.70
C ARG A 165 -6.67 -8.90 -14.39
N GLU A 166 -7.40 -8.09 -13.63
CA GLU A 166 -8.35 -7.11 -14.16
C GLU A 166 -7.67 -6.17 -15.15
N ARG A 167 -6.51 -5.63 -14.80
CA ARG A 167 -5.72 -4.78 -15.70
C ARG A 167 -5.29 -5.51 -16.96
N ALA A 168 -4.88 -6.77 -16.87
CA ALA A 168 -4.48 -7.55 -18.03
C ALA A 168 -5.67 -7.78 -18.98
N THR A 169 -6.88 -8.04 -18.44
CA THR A 169 -8.11 -8.13 -19.24
C THR A 169 -8.45 -6.80 -19.88
N LEU A 170 -8.45 -5.72 -19.10
CA LEU A 170 -8.78 -4.37 -19.56
C LEU A 170 -7.83 -3.89 -20.67
N LEU A 171 -6.52 -4.02 -20.46
CA LEU A 171 -5.51 -3.57 -21.42
C LEU A 171 -5.54 -4.42 -22.70
N ARG A 172 -5.92 -5.70 -22.62
CA ARG A 172 -5.98 -6.60 -23.77
C ARG A 172 -6.86 -6.07 -24.90
N ASP A 173 -8.02 -5.56 -24.51
CA ASP A 173 -9.06 -5.11 -25.44
C ASP A 173 -9.00 -3.60 -25.70
N ALA A 174 -8.03 -2.90 -25.10
CA ALA A 174 -7.94 -1.45 -25.16
C ALA A 174 -7.17 -0.96 -26.40
N PRO A 175 -7.53 0.22 -26.96
CA PRO A 175 -6.76 0.84 -28.05
C PRO A 175 -5.35 1.25 -27.59
N ASN A 176 -4.43 1.46 -28.54
CA ASN A 176 -3.02 1.85 -28.27
C ASN A 176 -2.87 3.14 -27.42
N THR A 177 -3.90 3.99 -27.43
CA THR A 177 -3.96 5.25 -26.69
C THR A 177 -4.49 5.09 -25.26
N ALA A 178 -5.19 4.00 -24.95
CA ALA A 178 -5.80 3.79 -23.66
C ALA A 178 -4.76 3.62 -22.55
N ARG A 179 -5.13 4.09 -21.36
CA ARG A 179 -4.30 4.00 -20.16
C ARG A 179 -5.18 3.78 -18.93
N LEU A 180 -4.58 3.26 -17.88
CA LEU A 180 -5.21 3.21 -16.57
C LEU A 180 -5.34 4.62 -16.00
N GLU A 181 -6.47 4.89 -15.36
CA GLU A 181 -6.71 6.14 -14.66
C GLU A 181 -5.71 6.28 -13.50
N ARG A 182 -5.24 7.51 -13.26
CA ARG A 182 -4.38 7.77 -12.10
C ARG A 182 -5.23 7.71 -10.83
N PRO A 183 -4.87 6.87 -9.84
CA PRO A 183 -5.61 6.78 -8.60
C PRO A 183 -5.51 8.07 -7.79
N THR A 184 -6.50 8.30 -6.93
CA THR A 184 -6.42 9.38 -5.92
C THR A 184 -5.28 9.14 -4.95
N GLY A 185 -4.79 10.18 -4.26
CA GLY A 185 -3.69 10.03 -3.30
C GLY A 185 -3.96 9.02 -2.19
N ALA A 186 -5.21 8.92 -1.71
CA ALA A 186 -5.60 7.92 -0.72
C ALA A 186 -5.60 6.49 -1.29
N ALA A 187 -6.18 6.28 -2.48
CA ALA A 187 -6.15 4.98 -3.15
C ALA A 187 -4.72 4.56 -3.52
N LEU A 188 -3.87 5.50 -3.92
CA LEU A 188 -2.47 5.27 -4.21
C LEU A 188 -1.70 4.81 -2.96
N ALA A 189 -1.86 5.50 -1.82
CA ALA A 189 -1.20 5.12 -0.58
C ALA A 189 -1.61 3.71 -0.13
N THR A 190 -2.91 3.40 -0.18
CA THR A 190 -3.42 2.05 0.12
C THR A 190 -2.89 1.02 -0.88
N GLY A 191 -2.87 1.35 -2.17
CA GLY A 191 -2.31 0.51 -3.22
C GLY A 191 -0.84 0.19 -3.00
N ILE A 192 0.00 1.18 -2.72
CA ILE A 192 1.42 1.00 -2.40
C ILE A 192 1.58 0.06 -1.21
N ALA A 193 0.82 0.27 -0.13
CA ALA A 193 0.86 -0.59 1.05
C ALA A 193 0.45 -2.04 0.72
N LEU A 194 -0.55 -2.24 -0.14
CA LEU A 194 -0.97 -3.57 -0.61
C LEU A 194 0.13 -4.25 -1.43
N PHE A 195 0.72 -3.56 -2.42
CA PHE A 195 1.79 -4.12 -3.26
C PHE A 195 3.06 -4.43 -2.47
N GLU A 196 3.46 -3.58 -1.52
CA GLU A 196 4.57 -3.88 -0.61
C GLU A 196 4.27 -5.07 0.31
N ARG A 197 3.04 -5.15 0.83
CA ARG A 197 2.63 -6.26 1.69
C ARG A 197 2.58 -7.58 0.93
N ALA A 198 2.09 -7.58 -0.31
CA ALA A 198 2.04 -8.75 -1.18
C ALA A 198 3.44 -9.30 -1.48
N LYS A 199 4.44 -8.42 -1.66
CA LYS A 199 5.85 -8.79 -1.86
C LYS A 199 6.48 -9.51 -0.65
N GLN A 200 5.86 -9.38 0.53
CA GLN A 200 6.28 -10.07 1.75
C GLN A 200 5.57 -11.42 1.94
N ALA A 201 4.59 -11.76 1.10
CA ALA A 201 3.95 -13.07 1.15
C ALA A 201 5.01 -14.15 0.84
N ASP A 202 5.18 -15.07 1.79
CA ASP A 202 6.19 -16.13 1.74
C ASP A 202 5.95 -17.08 0.54
N ASP A 203 7.02 -17.67 0.00
CA ASP A 203 6.98 -18.66 -1.10
C ASP A 203 6.10 -19.87 -0.74
N ALA A 204 5.86 -20.10 0.57
CA ALA A 204 4.96 -21.13 1.09
C ALA A 204 3.51 -20.96 0.62
N LEU A 205 3.03 -19.74 0.37
CA LEU A 205 1.69 -19.49 -0.17
C LEU A 205 1.63 -19.60 -1.69
N VAL A 206 2.77 -19.44 -2.39
CA VAL A 206 2.81 -19.26 -3.85
C VAL A 206 2.81 -20.59 -4.61
N ARG A 207 2.96 -21.73 -3.93
CA ARG A 207 2.88 -23.05 -4.59
C ARG A 207 1.42 -23.43 -4.81
N PRO A 208 0.98 -23.64 -6.06
CA PRO A 208 -0.37 -24.16 -6.33
C PRO A 208 -0.55 -25.47 -5.58
N THR A 209 -1.56 -25.53 -4.72
CA THR A 209 -1.96 -26.79 -4.10
C THR A 209 -2.61 -27.65 -5.18
N ALA A 210 -2.20 -28.92 -5.30
CA ALA A 210 -2.91 -29.86 -6.17
C ALA A 210 -4.42 -29.89 -5.81
N SER A 211 -5.29 -30.25 -6.75
CA SER A 211 -6.77 -30.25 -6.57
C SER A 211 -7.29 -31.06 -5.34
N HIS A 212 -6.45 -31.91 -4.73
CA HIS A 212 -6.75 -32.67 -3.50
C HIS A 212 -5.90 -32.29 -2.27
N ALA A 213 -5.05 -31.28 -2.38
CA ALA A 213 -4.26 -30.79 -1.26
C ALA A 213 -5.14 -29.91 -0.34
N PRO A 214 -4.83 -29.88 0.97
CA PRO A 214 -5.61 -29.08 1.90
C PRO A 214 -5.52 -27.58 1.57
N VAL A 215 -6.62 -26.88 1.79
CA VAL A 215 -6.70 -25.43 1.58
C VAL A 215 -6.00 -24.73 2.75
N VAL A 216 -5.01 -23.89 2.45
CA VAL A 216 -4.26 -23.15 3.46
C VAL A 216 -4.66 -21.68 3.42
N ILE A 217 -5.10 -21.16 4.57
CA ILE A 217 -5.64 -19.81 4.72
C ILE A 217 -4.83 -19.07 5.79
N PRO A 218 -4.08 -18.00 5.44
CA PRO A 218 -3.42 -17.13 6.40
C PRO A 218 -4.42 -16.51 7.38
N LEU A 219 -4.33 -16.87 8.66
CA LEU A 219 -5.32 -16.51 9.67
C LEU A 219 -4.81 -15.44 10.64
N GLY A 220 -3.51 -15.38 10.89
CA GLY A 220 -2.93 -14.40 11.81
C GLY A 220 -1.45 -14.61 12.07
N VAL A 221 -0.95 -14.04 13.16
CA VAL A 221 0.46 -14.16 13.56
C VAL A 221 0.63 -14.53 15.03
N ALA A 222 1.69 -15.27 15.32
CA ALA A 222 2.20 -15.50 16.67
C ALA A 222 3.65 -15.00 16.73
N GLY A 223 3.84 -13.75 17.15
CA GLY A 223 5.13 -13.06 16.98
C GLY A 223 5.44 -12.87 15.50
N GLU A 224 6.59 -13.38 15.04
CA GLU A 224 7.01 -13.34 13.62
C GLU A 224 6.43 -14.47 12.77
N ARG A 225 5.78 -15.47 13.40
CA ARG A 225 5.33 -16.67 12.70
C ARG A 225 3.93 -16.48 12.14
N LEU A 226 3.76 -16.69 10.84
CA LEU A 226 2.45 -16.78 10.21
C LEU A 226 1.70 -18.03 10.71
N ILE A 227 0.48 -17.84 11.19
CA ILE A 227 -0.44 -18.90 11.57
C ILE A 227 -1.48 -19.04 10.46
N SER A 228 -1.61 -20.26 9.94
CA SER A 228 -2.53 -20.58 8.85
C SER A 228 -3.54 -21.65 9.28
N LEU A 229 -4.79 -21.46 8.88
CA LEU A 229 -5.81 -22.49 8.95
C LEU A 229 -5.61 -23.46 7.79
N THR A 230 -5.51 -24.76 8.09
CA THR A 230 -5.45 -25.82 7.08
C THR A 230 -6.79 -26.53 7.07
N LEU A 231 -7.53 -26.41 5.98
CA LEU A 231 -8.88 -26.92 5.82
C LEU A 231 -8.85 -28.13 4.87
N ARG A 232 -9.32 -29.28 5.36
CA ARG A 232 -9.42 -30.52 4.57
C ARG A 232 -10.83 -30.71 4.02
N VAL A 233 -10.94 -31.47 2.94
CA VAL A 233 -12.23 -31.86 2.34
C VAL A 233 -13.18 -32.42 3.41
N GLY A 234 -14.38 -31.84 3.51
CA GLY A 234 -15.39 -32.22 4.51
C GLY A 234 -15.15 -31.69 5.92
N GLU A 235 -14.10 -30.89 6.16
CA GLU A 235 -13.82 -30.32 7.48
C GLU A 235 -14.73 -29.13 7.77
N CYS A 236 -15.18 -29.03 9.03
CA CYS A 236 -15.88 -27.87 9.54
C CYS A 236 -14.98 -27.12 10.53
N VAL A 237 -14.98 -25.80 10.43
CA VAL A 237 -14.28 -24.87 11.31
C VAL A 237 -15.26 -23.90 11.91
N SER A 238 -15.15 -23.69 13.21
CA SER A 238 -15.93 -22.67 13.92
C SER A 238 -15.01 -21.56 14.44
N ILE A 239 -15.41 -20.30 14.24
CA ILE A 239 -14.75 -19.11 14.77
C ILE A 239 -15.66 -18.48 15.82
N ASP A 240 -15.20 -18.48 17.07
CA ASP A 240 -15.99 -18.14 18.24
C ASP A 240 -15.36 -16.96 19.01
N ALA A 241 -16.00 -15.80 18.95
CA ALA A 241 -15.67 -14.62 19.75
C ALA A 241 -16.91 -13.73 19.99
N THR A 242 -16.72 -12.46 20.35
CA THR A 242 -17.80 -11.46 20.27
C THR A 242 -18.25 -11.31 18.82
N ALA A 243 -19.50 -10.89 18.60
CA ALA A 243 -20.09 -10.78 17.25
C ALA A 243 -19.20 -9.96 16.29
N ASP A 244 -18.73 -8.79 16.74
CA ASP A 244 -17.90 -7.90 15.91
C ASP A 244 -16.56 -8.53 15.51
N HIS A 245 -15.87 -9.16 16.46
CA HIS A 245 -14.59 -9.80 16.21
C HIS A 245 -14.74 -11.02 15.30
N THR A 246 -15.78 -11.82 15.54
CA THR A 246 -16.09 -12.99 14.74
C THR A 246 -16.37 -12.60 13.29
N ALA A 247 -17.21 -11.57 13.09
CA ALA A 247 -17.51 -11.06 11.76
C ALA A 247 -16.26 -10.50 11.06
N ALA A 248 -15.35 -9.83 11.79
CA ALA A 248 -14.11 -9.32 11.23
C ALA A 248 -13.17 -10.44 10.75
N VAL A 249 -12.97 -11.49 11.55
CA VAL A 249 -12.13 -12.64 11.17
C VAL A 249 -12.76 -13.44 10.03
N LEU A 250 -14.07 -13.64 10.05
CA LEU A 250 -14.76 -14.31 8.94
C LEU A 250 -14.68 -13.52 7.64
N ARG A 251 -14.86 -12.19 7.66
CA ARG A 251 -14.66 -11.35 6.45
C ARG A 251 -13.23 -11.45 5.92
N HIS A 252 -12.24 -11.54 6.81
CA HIS A 252 -10.86 -11.76 6.42
C HIS A 252 -10.69 -13.11 5.70
N VAL A 253 -11.18 -14.21 6.29
CA VAL A 253 -11.14 -15.55 5.69
C VAL A 253 -11.85 -15.55 4.33
N LEU A 254 -13.06 -14.97 4.28
CA LEU A 254 -13.87 -14.86 3.07
C LEU A 254 -13.11 -14.17 1.93
N ASN A 255 -12.63 -12.95 2.17
CA ASN A 255 -11.95 -12.18 1.12
C ASN A 255 -10.60 -12.80 0.74
N THR A 256 -9.90 -13.43 1.68
CA THR A 256 -8.64 -14.12 1.40
C THR A 256 -8.85 -15.32 0.48
N VAL A 257 -9.84 -16.17 0.77
CA VAL A 257 -10.13 -17.36 -0.06
C VAL A 257 -10.70 -16.96 -1.42
N ALA A 258 -11.57 -15.94 -1.46
CA ALA A 258 -12.15 -15.41 -2.70
C ALA A 258 -11.10 -14.91 -3.70
N LEU A 259 -10.04 -14.28 -3.17
CA LEU A 259 -9.01 -13.67 -3.98
C LEU A 259 -7.74 -14.51 -4.11
N ALA A 260 -7.66 -15.67 -3.44
CA ALA A 260 -6.44 -16.47 -3.38
C ALA A 260 -6.00 -16.97 -4.77
N PRO A 261 -4.85 -16.53 -5.32
CA PRO A 261 -4.33 -17.04 -6.58
C PRO A 261 -3.74 -18.45 -6.46
N TRP A 262 -3.38 -18.88 -5.25
CA TRP A 262 -2.78 -20.18 -4.99
C TRP A 262 -3.79 -21.32 -4.86
N LEU A 263 -5.09 -20.99 -4.78
CA LEU A 263 -6.16 -21.99 -4.78
C LEU A 263 -6.56 -22.31 -6.22
N CYS A 264 -6.58 -23.60 -6.55
CA CYS A 264 -7.05 -24.12 -7.84
C CYS A 264 -8.57 -23.98 -7.97
N ASP A 265 -9.00 -22.80 -8.38
CA ASP A 265 -10.37 -22.44 -8.77
C ASP A 265 -11.47 -22.92 -7.81
N PRO A 266 -11.46 -22.43 -6.55
CA PRO A 266 -12.47 -22.82 -5.57
C PRO A 266 -13.84 -22.20 -5.90
N THR A 267 -14.91 -22.94 -5.67
CA THR A 267 -16.27 -22.39 -5.58
C THR A 267 -16.56 -21.99 -4.15
N ILE A 268 -16.87 -20.70 -3.93
CA ILE A 268 -17.09 -20.17 -2.59
C ILE A 268 -18.56 -19.80 -2.44
N ILE A 269 -19.23 -20.49 -1.53
CA ILE A 269 -20.61 -20.22 -1.18
C ILE A 269 -20.61 -19.37 0.09
N VAL A 270 -21.41 -18.32 0.12
CA VAL A 270 -21.42 -17.36 1.22
C VAL A 270 -22.84 -17.13 1.71
N HIS A 271 -23.03 -17.18 3.02
CA HIS A 271 -24.33 -16.93 3.64
C HIS A 271 -24.24 -15.93 4.79
N GLY A 272 -25.19 -14.99 4.84
CA GLY A 272 -25.28 -13.97 5.88
C GLY A 272 -24.37 -12.76 5.68
N PHE A 273 -23.65 -12.65 4.56
CA PHE A 273 -22.84 -11.47 4.22
C PHE A 273 -23.54 -10.62 3.15
N SER A 274 -23.39 -9.31 3.24
CA SER A 274 -23.81 -8.39 2.19
C SER A 274 -22.78 -8.34 1.06
N ALA A 275 -23.22 -7.97 -0.15
CA ALA A 275 -22.31 -7.81 -1.30
C ALA A 275 -21.18 -6.80 -1.02
N ASN A 276 -21.43 -5.78 -0.19
CA ASN A 276 -20.44 -4.75 0.14
C ASN A 276 -19.30 -5.25 1.05
N GLU A 277 -19.46 -6.41 1.68
CA GLU A 277 -18.43 -7.01 2.53
C GLU A 277 -17.47 -7.91 1.74
N VAL A 278 -17.71 -8.09 0.44
CA VAL A 278 -16.91 -8.87 -0.48
C VAL A 278 -16.21 -7.94 -1.47
N ILE A 279 -14.90 -8.15 -1.68
CA ILE A 279 -14.09 -7.32 -2.56
C ILE A 279 -14.07 -7.87 -4.00
N GLY A 280 -14.10 -9.19 -4.20
CA GLY A 280 -14.10 -9.83 -5.51
C GLY A 280 -15.23 -10.85 -5.68
N HIS A 281 -15.90 -10.83 -6.84
CA HIS A 281 -17.11 -11.62 -7.08
C HIS A 281 -16.94 -12.82 -8.03
N GLU A 282 -15.81 -12.94 -8.74
CA GLU A 282 -15.65 -13.93 -9.84
C GLU A 282 -15.92 -15.39 -9.42
N ARG A 283 -15.62 -15.75 -8.17
CA ARG A 283 -15.65 -17.13 -7.65
C ARG A 283 -16.69 -17.37 -6.56
N LEU A 284 -17.61 -16.42 -6.39
CA LEU A 284 -18.41 -16.28 -5.19
C LEU A 284 -19.91 -16.33 -5.49
N VAL A 285 -20.62 -17.18 -4.77
CA VAL A 285 -22.08 -17.32 -4.82
C VAL A 285 -22.65 -16.88 -3.48
N ILE A 286 -23.39 -15.76 -3.47
CA ILE A 286 -24.07 -15.26 -2.27
C ILE A 286 -25.46 -15.91 -2.19
N ALA A 287 -25.69 -16.71 -1.16
CA ALA A 287 -26.96 -17.36 -0.91
C ALA A 287 -27.82 -16.55 0.07
N ASN A 288 -29.06 -16.30 -0.33
CA ASN A 288 -30.03 -15.51 0.44
C ASN A 288 -30.70 -16.33 1.56
N SER A 289 -30.62 -17.66 1.47
CA SER A 289 -31.15 -18.59 2.48
C SER A 289 -30.17 -19.73 2.76
N VAL A 290 -30.34 -20.38 3.91
CA VAL A 290 -29.57 -21.58 4.28
C VAL A 290 -29.79 -22.72 3.29
N SER A 291 -31.06 -22.94 2.89
CA SER A 291 -31.41 -23.98 1.91
C SER A 291 -30.71 -23.75 0.57
N GLU A 292 -30.71 -22.50 0.08
CA GLU A 292 -30.00 -22.13 -1.15
C GLU A 292 -28.49 -22.34 -1.01
N ALA A 293 -27.89 -21.99 0.14
CA ALA A 293 -26.47 -22.20 0.38
C ALA A 293 -26.10 -23.70 0.31
N CYS A 294 -26.90 -24.57 0.95
CA CYS A 294 -26.69 -26.01 0.91
C CYS A 294 -26.88 -26.58 -0.50
N GLU A 295 -27.95 -26.19 -1.20
CA GLU A 295 -28.24 -26.64 -2.56
C GLU A 295 -27.10 -26.27 -3.53
N GLN A 296 -26.63 -25.02 -3.48
CA GLN A 296 -25.54 -24.55 -4.32
C GLN A 296 -24.22 -25.27 -4.01
N ALA A 297 -23.92 -25.50 -2.73
CA ALA A 297 -22.72 -26.22 -2.33
C ALA A 297 -22.72 -27.67 -2.83
N ILE A 298 -23.84 -28.38 -2.67
CA ILE A 298 -24.01 -29.76 -3.15
C ILE A 298 -23.96 -29.81 -4.67
N THR A 299 -24.63 -28.88 -5.35
CA THR A 299 -24.66 -28.81 -6.82
C THR A 299 -23.27 -28.59 -7.39
N ALA A 300 -22.51 -27.64 -6.85
CA ALA A 300 -21.13 -27.36 -7.26
C ALA A 300 -20.24 -28.60 -7.10
N LYS A 301 -20.42 -29.33 -5.98
CA LYS A 301 -19.63 -30.53 -5.70
C LYS A 301 -20.01 -31.73 -6.55
N ASN A 302 -21.29 -31.88 -6.89
CA ASN A 302 -21.78 -32.92 -7.78
C ASN A 302 -21.38 -32.68 -9.24
N HIS A 303 -21.21 -31.41 -9.64
CA HIS A 303 -20.75 -31.08 -11.00
C HIS A 303 -19.32 -31.57 -11.25
N SER A 304 -18.46 -31.51 -10.23
CA SER A 304 -17.10 -32.05 -10.30
C SER A 304 -16.59 -32.41 -8.90
N ALA A 305 -16.31 -33.70 -8.70
CA ALA A 305 -15.76 -34.21 -7.45
C ALA A 305 -14.39 -33.58 -7.10
N ALA A 306 -13.64 -33.14 -8.12
CA ALA A 306 -12.35 -32.49 -8.00
C ALA A 306 -12.46 -31.00 -7.60
N THR A 307 -13.64 -30.39 -7.70
CA THR A 307 -13.84 -28.98 -7.34
C THR A 307 -13.76 -28.80 -5.83
N THR A 308 -12.99 -27.79 -5.43
CA THR A 308 -12.87 -27.32 -4.05
C THR A 308 -14.08 -26.43 -3.74
N VAL A 309 -14.95 -26.86 -2.83
CA VAL A 309 -16.15 -26.09 -2.42
C VAL A 309 -16.02 -25.67 -0.96
N ILE A 310 -16.11 -24.37 -0.70
CA ILE A 310 -16.00 -23.79 0.65
C ILE A 310 -17.26 -22.98 0.93
N LEU A 311 -17.98 -23.33 1.99
CA LEU A 311 -19.10 -22.55 2.53
C LEU A 311 -18.59 -21.68 3.68
N ILE A 312 -18.85 -20.36 3.61
CA ILE A 312 -18.55 -19.42 4.69
C ILE A 312 -19.85 -18.75 5.15
N ALA A 313 -20.20 -18.92 6.43
CA ALA A 313 -21.45 -18.39 6.99
C ALA A 313 -21.21 -17.54 8.25
N GLN A 314 -22.00 -16.47 8.43
CA GLN A 314 -21.93 -15.65 9.65
C GLN A 314 -22.51 -16.34 10.90
N SER A 315 -23.36 -17.34 10.70
CA SER A 315 -24.04 -18.05 11.79
C SER A 315 -24.18 -19.52 11.44
N TYR A 316 -24.00 -20.40 12.44
CA TYR A 316 -24.24 -21.83 12.29
C TYR A 316 -25.73 -22.14 12.09
N HIS A 317 -25.98 -23.22 11.35
CA HIS A 317 -27.28 -23.84 11.16
C HIS A 317 -27.10 -25.35 11.04
N ASP A 318 -28.04 -26.13 11.58
CA ASP A 318 -27.96 -27.60 11.63
C ASP A 318 -27.88 -28.23 10.22
N ASP A 319 -28.53 -27.62 9.23
CA ASP A 319 -28.47 -28.03 7.82
C ASP A 319 -27.05 -28.07 7.23
N PHE A 320 -26.08 -27.38 7.85
CA PHE A 320 -24.69 -27.42 7.41
C PHE A 320 -23.96 -28.71 7.80
N ASP A 321 -24.45 -29.48 8.78
CA ASP A 321 -23.76 -30.69 9.27
C ASP A 321 -23.65 -31.77 8.17
N GLY A 322 -24.66 -31.86 7.29
CA GLY A 322 -24.69 -32.83 6.19
C GLY A 322 -23.76 -32.50 5.02
N LEU A 323 -23.22 -31.28 4.97
CA LEU A 323 -22.34 -30.84 3.88
C LEU A 323 -20.95 -31.50 3.94
N ALA A 324 -20.50 -31.87 5.14
CA ALA A 324 -19.24 -32.57 5.35
C ALA A 324 -19.19 -33.92 4.61
N GLU A 325 -20.31 -34.67 4.59
CA GLU A 325 -20.44 -35.97 3.90
C GLU A 325 -20.32 -35.83 2.38
N HIS A 326 -20.69 -34.66 1.85
CA HIS A 326 -20.54 -34.33 0.44
C HIS A 326 -19.12 -33.82 0.13
N GLY A 327 -18.24 -33.68 1.12
CA GLY A 327 -16.88 -33.16 0.96
C GLY A 327 -16.81 -31.65 0.80
N VAL A 328 -17.85 -30.92 1.22
CA VAL A 328 -17.85 -29.45 1.30
C VAL A 328 -17.14 -29.05 2.59
N MET A 329 -16.28 -28.03 2.49
CA MET A 329 -15.63 -27.46 3.66
C MET A 329 -16.45 -26.30 4.21
N VAL A 330 -16.63 -26.23 5.53
CA VAL A 330 -17.52 -25.25 6.17
C VAL A 330 -16.74 -24.39 7.15
N VAL A 331 -16.87 -23.07 7.06
CA VAL A 331 -16.36 -22.11 8.04
C VAL A 331 -17.52 -21.26 8.56
N THR A 332 -17.81 -21.35 9.84
CA THR A 332 -18.97 -20.68 10.45
C THR A 332 -18.68 -20.23 11.89
N THR A 333 -19.71 -19.85 12.63
CA THR A 333 -19.64 -19.39 14.04
C THR A 333 -20.51 -20.28 14.91
N GLY A 334 -20.12 -20.53 16.16
CA GLY A 334 -20.92 -21.33 17.08
C GLY A 334 -20.61 -22.83 17.05
N VAL A 335 -21.19 -23.56 18.01
CA VAL A 335 -20.86 -24.98 18.26
C VAL A 335 -21.62 -25.87 17.29
N THR A 336 -20.87 -26.54 16.42
CA THR A 336 -21.31 -27.74 15.70
C THR A 336 -21.38 -28.92 16.67
N SER A 337 -22.40 -29.78 16.57
CA SER A 337 -22.54 -30.99 17.42
C SER A 337 -21.48 -32.08 17.14
N SER A 338 -20.60 -31.86 16.17
CA SER A 338 -19.57 -32.80 15.72
C SER A 338 -18.29 -32.77 16.58
N SER A 339 -17.79 -33.96 16.93
CA SER A 339 -16.56 -34.15 17.74
C SER A 339 -15.25 -33.87 16.98
N HIS A 340 -15.31 -33.56 15.67
CA HIS A 340 -14.14 -33.39 14.80
C HIS A 340 -13.94 -31.94 14.30
N VAL A 341 -14.57 -30.95 14.94
CA VAL A 341 -14.51 -29.55 14.50
C VAL A 341 -13.31 -28.81 15.06
N THR A 342 -12.55 -28.20 14.16
CA THR A 342 -11.50 -27.25 14.51
C THR A 342 -12.14 -25.95 14.99
N ARG A 343 -11.89 -25.54 16.23
CA ARG A 343 -12.47 -24.33 16.83
C ARG A 343 -11.40 -23.28 17.03
N ILE A 344 -11.67 -22.07 16.57
CA ILE A 344 -10.83 -20.89 16.80
C ILE A 344 -11.58 -20.03 17.81
N VAL A 345 -11.10 -20.02 19.05
CA VAL A 345 -11.81 -19.40 20.17
C VAL A 345 -11.03 -18.22 20.70
N ARG A 346 -11.71 -17.09 20.93
CA ARG A 346 -11.15 -15.98 21.70
C ARG A 346 -11.25 -16.28 23.19
N GLU A 347 -10.09 -16.46 23.80
CA GLU A 347 -9.92 -16.44 25.26
C GLU A 347 -9.57 -15.02 25.69
N ALA A 348 -9.73 -14.70 26.99
CA ALA A 348 -9.73 -13.35 27.55
C ALA A 348 -8.85 -12.32 26.81
N ASN A 349 -7.57 -12.64 26.55
CA ASN A 349 -6.61 -11.74 25.90
C ASN A 349 -5.97 -12.30 24.61
N LEU A 350 -6.39 -13.46 24.11
CA LEU A 350 -5.69 -14.19 23.05
C LEU A 350 -6.58 -15.18 22.32
N TRP A 351 -6.28 -15.42 21.04
CA TRP A 351 -7.01 -16.38 20.22
C TRP A 351 -6.28 -17.72 20.21
N ARG A 352 -7.05 -18.81 20.24
CA ARG A 352 -6.50 -20.17 20.29
C ARG A 352 -7.18 -21.08 19.29
N ILE A 353 -6.39 -21.92 18.62
CA ILE A 353 -6.89 -23.02 17.78
C ILE A 353 -7.02 -24.27 18.66
N SER A 354 -8.21 -24.87 18.75
CA SER A 354 -8.49 -25.97 19.67
C SER A 354 -7.69 -27.24 19.38
N THR A 355 -7.41 -27.53 18.10
CA THR A 355 -6.74 -28.76 17.66
C THR A 355 -5.23 -28.71 17.83
N THR A 356 -4.61 -27.55 17.66
CA THR A 356 -3.15 -27.36 17.81
C THR A 356 -2.76 -26.73 19.14
N ASN A 357 -3.73 -26.17 19.87
CA ASN A 357 -3.52 -25.37 21.07
C ASN A 357 -2.60 -24.14 20.84
N GLU A 358 -2.45 -23.69 19.60
CA GLU A 358 -1.62 -22.54 19.25
C GLU A 358 -2.34 -21.23 19.56
N CYS A 359 -1.65 -20.33 20.26
CA CYS A 359 -2.11 -18.98 20.54
C CYS A 359 -1.60 -17.99 19.49
N PHE A 360 -2.45 -17.09 19.04
CA PHE A 360 -2.12 -16.14 17.98
C PHE A 360 -3.01 -14.89 18.03
N GLN A 361 -2.69 -13.91 17.19
CA GLN A 361 -3.53 -12.74 16.92
C GLN A 361 -4.07 -12.85 15.49
N PRO A 362 -5.41 -12.92 15.29
CA PRO A 362 -5.97 -13.11 13.97
C PRO A 362 -5.93 -11.81 13.16
N TYR A 363 -5.95 -11.95 11.83
CA TYR A 363 -6.31 -10.86 10.95
C TYR A 363 -7.83 -10.68 10.92
N GLY A 364 -8.29 -9.45 10.80
CA GLY A 364 -9.68 -9.08 10.66
C GLY A 364 -9.87 -8.04 9.55
N VAL A 365 -11.05 -8.04 8.97
CA VAL A 365 -11.50 -7.02 8.04
C VAL A 365 -12.81 -6.46 8.57
N SER A 366 -12.81 -5.20 8.98
CA SER A 366 -14.04 -4.46 9.28
C SER A 366 -14.83 -4.16 8.01
N SER A 367 -16.14 -3.89 8.13
CA SER A 367 -16.97 -3.53 6.98
C SER A 367 -16.49 -2.24 6.29
N SER A 368 -15.95 -1.28 7.05
CA SER A 368 -15.36 -0.05 6.50
C SER A 368 -14.03 -0.29 5.79
N GLU A 369 -13.18 -1.18 6.28
CA GLU A 369 -11.97 -1.60 5.57
C GLU A 369 -12.31 -2.33 4.27
N ALA A 370 -13.31 -3.23 4.28
CA ALA A 370 -13.77 -3.92 3.07
C ALA A 370 -14.24 -2.92 2.00
N GLU A 371 -15.03 -1.92 2.40
CA GLU A 371 -15.47 -0.82 1.53
C GLU A 371 -14.28 -0.04 0.95
N MET A 372 -13.35 0.39 1.80
CA MET A 372 -12.16 1.13 1.37
C MET A 372 -11.30 0.33 0.40
N LEU A 373 -11.10 -0.97 0.66
CA LEU A 373 -10.34 -1.85 -0.21
C LEU A 373 -11.03 -2.03 -1.57
N ARG A 374 -12.35 -2.18 -1.59
CA ARG A 374 -13.13 -2.29 -2.84
C ARG A 374 -13.05 -1.02 -3.68
N GLN A 375 -13.17 0.14 -3.04
CA GLN A 375 -13.00 1.45 -3.71
C GLN A 375 -11.56 1.61 -4.22
N THR A 376 -10.57 1.14 -3.46
CA THR A 376 -9.17 1.15 -3.90
C THR A 376 -8.98 0.26 -5.12
N VAL A 377 -9.43 -1.00 -5.09
CA VAL A 377 -9.35 -1.91 -6.24
C VAL A 377 -9.98 -1.28 -7.47
N THR A 378 -11.20 -0.74 -7.33
CA THR A 378 -11.91 -0.04 -8.43
C THR A 378 -11.06 1.09 -9.00
N ALA A 379 -10.52 1.98 -8.15
CA ALA A 379 -9.67 3.09 -8.58
C ALA A 379 -8.37 2.63 -9.26
N LEU A 380 -7.88 1.44 -8.93
CA LEU A 380 -6.68 0.85 -9.53
C LEU A 380 -6.98 0.13 -10.86
N THR A 381 -8.24 -0.15 -11.19
CA THR A 381 -8.67 -0.92 -12.38
C THR A 381 -9.58 -0.13 -13.31
N THR A 382 -9.60 1.21 -13.24
CA THR A 382 -10.36 2.03 -14.20
C THR A 382 -9.50 2.36 -15.43
N LEU A 383 -10.05 2.19 -16.63
CA LEU A 383 -9.45 2.67 -17.87
C LEU A 383 -10.00 4.06 -18.25
N VAL A 384 -9.14 4.89 -18.83
CA VAL A 384 -9.54 6.13 -19.51
C VAL A 384 -9.26 5.95 -20.99
N SER A 385 -10.32 6.04 -21.80
CA SER A 385 -10.25 5.91 -23.27
C SER A 385 -10.09 7.25 -23.99
N ASP A 386 -10.46 8.37 -23.36
CA ASP A 386 -10.52 9.70 -23.98
C ASP A 386 -9.53 10.71 -23.35
N ALA A 387 -8.26 10.34 -23.23
CA ALA A 387 -7.24 11.35 -22.99
C ALA A 387 -6.78 11.91 -24.35
N PRO A 388 -6.94 13.22 -24.64
CA PRO A 388 -6.20 13.82 -25.75
C PRO A 388 -4.74 13.45 -25.54
N SER A 389 -4.12 12.95 -26.60
CA SER A 389 -2.79 12.37 -26.53
C SER A 389 -1.89 13.37 -25.82
N GLN A 390 -1.25 12.98 -24.70
CA GLN A 390 -0.24 13.83 -24.03
C GLN A 390 0.88 14.27 -25.00
N PHE A 391 0.95 13.63 -26.17
CA PHE A 391 1.87 13.91 -27.29
C PHE A 391 1.26 14.73 -28.44
N GLU A 392 -0.06 14.94 -28.50
CA GLU A 392 -0.67 15.77 -29.56
C GLU A 392 -0.42 17.26 -29.36
N GLN A 393 0.05 17.69 -28.17
CA GLN A 393 0.24 19.11 -27.87
C GLN A 393 1.70 19.60 -27.79
N HIS A 394 2.73 18.75 -27.93
CA HIS A 394 4.12 19.23 -27.89
C HIS A 394 4.97 18.72 -29.06
N HIS A 395 5.03 19.59 -30.08
CA HIS A 395 6.09 19.83 -31.06
C HIS A 395 6.60 18.67 -31.95
N ALA A 396 6.34 18.83 -33.24
CA ALA A 396 7.07 18.21 -34.36
C ALA A 396 8.47 18.83 -34.54
N VAL A 397 9.54 18.01 -34.74
CA VAL A 397 10.75 18.20 -35.61
C VAL A 397 11.65 16.92 -35.58
N PRO A 398 12.29 16.43 -36.68
CA PRO A 398 12.98 15.12 -36.86
C PRO A 398 14.34 15.00 -36.11
N ASP A 399 14.78 13.85 -35.57
CA ASP A 399 15.54 12.79 -36.27
C ASP A 399 15.49 11.42 -35.53
N MET A 400 15.65 10.31 -36.28
CA MET A 400 15.26 8.88 -36.06
C MET A 400 13.78 8.63 -35.70
N LEU A 401 13.22 9.43 -34.79
CA LEU A 401 11.78 9.53 -34.45
C LEU A 401 11.36 11.00 -34.18
N GLY A 402 12.24 11.99 -34.38
CA GLY A 402 11.89 13.39 -34.17
C GLY A 402 11.90 13.88 -32.73
N MET A 403 12.80 13.37 -31.89
CA MET A 403 12.91 13.88 -30.53
C MET A 403 14.35 14.32 -30.23
N PRO A 404 14.63 15.63 -30.12
CA PRO A 404 15.89 16.08 -29.54
C PRO A 404 15.86 15.75 -28.05
N TRP A 405 16.31 14.55 -27.68
CA TRP A 405 16.52 14.18 -26.29
C TRP A 405 17.96 14.45 -25.88
N HIS A 406 18.18 14.60 -24.57
CA HIS A 406 19.47 14.82 -23.93
C HIS A 406 19.77 13.69 -22.95
N THR A 407 18.76 13.29 -22.17
CA THR A 407 18.86 12.25 -21.16
C THR A 407 17.76 11.22 -21.39
N MET A 408 18.09 9.92 -21.34
CA MET A 408 17.15 8.82 -21.46
C MET A 408 17.16 7.98 -20.19
N ILE A 409 15.99 7.71 -19.63
CA ILE A 409 15.79 6.78 -18.54
C ILE A 409 15.45 5.44 -19.17
N ARG A 410 16.34 4.46 -19.05
CA ARG A 410 16.05 3.09 -19.45
C ARG A 410 15.26 2.43 -18.35
N ILE A 411 14.05 1.99 -18.66
CA ILE A 411 13.17 1.34 -17.69
C ILE A 411 12.82 -0.09 -18.05
N PHE A 412 13.01 -0.54 -19.30
CA PHE A 412 12.75 -1.93 -19.69
C PHE A 412 13.88 -2.87 -19.27
N GLY A 413 14.02 -3.08 -17.96
CA GLY A 413 15.11 -3.79 -17.32
C GLY A 413 15.65 -3.01 -16.12
N PRO A 414 16.93 -3.20 -15.73
CA PRO A 414 17.58 -2.37 -14.72
C PRO A 414 17.47 -0.89 -15.04
N VAL A 415 17.06 -0.08 -14.06
CA VAL A 415 16.92 1.36 -14.25
C VAL A 415 18.28 2.00 -14.44
N GLN A 416 18.49 2.63 -15.59
CA GLN A 416 19.71 3.34 -15.94
C GLN A 416 19.37 4.72 -16.50
N VAL A 417 20.23 5.70 -16.25
CA VAL A 417 20.05 7.05 -16.80
C VAL A 417 21.18 7.30 -17.79
N MET A 418 20.86 7.41 -19.06
CA MET A 418 21.82 7.54 -20.15
C MET A 418 21.84 8.97 -20.68
N HIS A 419 23.02 9.54 -20.87
CA HIS A 419 23.21 10.73 -21.67
C HIS A 419 23.17 10.39 -23.17
N ARG A 420 22.78 11.35 -24.02
CA ARG A 420 22.75 11.20 -25.49
C ARG A 420 24.08 10.72 -26.08
N GLY A 421 25.19 11.12 -25.48
CA GLY A 421 26.54 10.67 -25.85
C GLY A 421 26.87 9.23 -25.47
N GLY A 422 25.93 8.45 -24.92
CA GLY A 422 26.10 7.05 -24.57
C GLY A 422 26.70 6.79 -23.18
N ALA A 423 27.04 7.83 -22.42
CA ALA A 423 27.53 7.68 -21.05
C ALA A 423 26.38 7.53 -20.05
N GLU A 424 26.56 6.70 -19.02
CA GLU A 424 25.62 6.60 -17.90
C GLU A 424 25.81 7.77 -16.92
N LEU A 425 24.71 8.40 -16.53
CA LEU A 425 24.65 9.44 -15.50
C LEU A 425 24.43 8.81 -14.14
N MET A 426 25.45 8.91 -13.27
CA MET A 426 25.41 8.35 -11.93
C MET A 426 24.83 9.35 -10.92
N PHE A 427 23.85 8.88 -10.16
CA PHE A 427 23.26 9.61 -9.04
C PHE A 427 23.73 9.00 -7.73
N ARG A 428 24.02 9.83 -6.74
CA ARG A 428 24.50 9.39 -5.41
C ARG A 428 23.38 8.75 -4.59
N LYS A 429 22.13 9.17 -4.82
CA LYS A 429 20.96 8.74 -4.06
C LYS A 429 20.00 8.00 -4.98
N SER A 430 19.66 6.76 -4.63
CA SER A 430 18.65 5.96 -5.34
C SER A 430 17.30 6.68 -5.43
N LYS A 431 16.88 7.38 -4.36
CA LYS A 431 15.63 8.17 -4.34
C LYS A 431 15.61 9.31 -5.35
N SER A 432 16.75 9.81 -5.82
CA SER A 432 16.80 10.83 -6.87
C SER A 432 16.51 10.23 -8.24
N VAL A 433 17.02 9.02 -8.51
CA VAL A 433 16.70 8.25 -9.73
C VAL A 433 15.22 7.87 -9.73
N GLU A 434 14.69 7.47 -8.58
CA GLU A 434 13.26 7.19 -8.43
C GLU A 434 12.41 8.44 -8.65
N LEU A 435 12.80 9.61 -8.12
CA LEU A 435 12.12 10.88 -8.38
C LEU A 435 12.19 11.25 -9.88
N LEU A 436 13.31 11.01 -10.54
CA LEU A 436 13.47 11.22 -11.97
C LEU A 436 12.51 10.34 -12.78
N CYS A 437 12.43 9.05 -12.46
CA CYS A 437 11.46 8.13 -13.07
C CYS A 437 10.03 8.62 -12.82
N TRP A 438 9.69 8.92 -11.57
CA TRP A 438 8.37 9.41 -11.20
C TRP A 438 7.98 10.65 -12.00
N LEU A 439 8.87 11.65 -12.10
CA LEU A 439 8.64 12.86 -12.89
C LEU A 439 8.43 12.56 -14.38
N ALA A 440 9.17 11.61 -14.95
CA ALA A 440 9.02 11.22 -16.35
C ALA A 440 7.62 10.64 -16.66
N PHE A 441 7.01 9.92 -15.71
CA PHE A 441 5.65 9.38 -15.83
C PHE A 441 4.54 10.35 -15.34
N HIS A 442 4.90 11.50 -14.77
CA HIS A 442 3.96 12.45 -14.14
C HIS A 442 4.02 13.87 -14.72
N ARG A 443 4.31 14.04 -16.01
CA ARG A 443 4.58 15.36 -16.62
C ARG A 443 3.47 16.41 -16.53
N ASP A 444 2.19 16.00 -16.59
CA ASP A 444 1.08 16.97 -16.70
C ASP A 444 0.94 17.85 -15.44
N ARG A 445 0.97 17.21 -14.27
CA ARG A 445 0.73 17.84 -12.96
C ARG A 445 1.58 17.22 -11.85
N PRO A 446 2.92 17.23 -11.95
CA PRO A 446 3.76 16.67 -10.91
C PRO A 446 3.73 17.61 -9.70
N THR A 447 3.22 17.13 -8.57
CA THR A 447 3.20 17.88 -7.31
C THR A 447 4.14 17.26 -6.28
N VAL A 448 4.65 18.10 -5.37
CA VAL A 448 5.48 17.66 -4.23
C VAL A 448 4.71 16.67 -3.36
N SER A 449 3.41 16.90 -3.13
CA SER A 449 2.59 16.01 -2.30
C SER A 449 2.47 14.62 -2.91
N MET A 450 2.17 14.53 -4.22
CA MET A 450 2.05 13.24 -4.91
C MET A 450 3.40 12.51 -4.94
N ALA A 451 4.49 13.22 -5.24
CA ALA A 451 5.82 12.63 -5.21
C ALA A 451 6.17 12.10 -3.81
N ARG A 452 5.75 12.79 -2.74
CA ARG A 452 5.97 12.30 -1.37
C ARG A 452 5.24 11.00 -1.09
N THR A 453 3.95 10.96 -1.42
CA THR A 453 3.11 9.76 -1.25
C THR A 453 3.64 8.58 -2.05
N ALA A 454 4.17 8.82 -3.25
CA ALA A 454 4.70 7.76 -4.11
C ALA A 454 6.06 7.23 -3.63
N LEU A 455 6.98 8.12 -3.24
CA LEU A 455 8.37 7.76 -2.99
C LEU A 455 8.64 7.34 -1.54
N TRP A 456 7.83 7.72 -0.57
CA TRP A 456 8.08 7.40 0.84
C TRP A 456 6.85 6.79 1.51
N GLU A 457 7.08 5.71 2.26
CA GLU A 457 6.06 5.07 3.08
C GLU A 457 5.63 5.95 4.28
N ILE A 458 6.50 6.88 4.69
CA ILE A 458 6.30 7.78 5.82
C ILE A 458 6.42 9.21 5.33
N ASP A 459 5.59 10.09 5.87
CA ASP A 459 5.71 11.53 5.63
C ASP A 459 7.11 12.03 5.95
N VAL A 460 7.75 12.60 4.92
CA VAL A 460 9.09 13.17 5.03
C VAL A 460 9.02 14.69 5.18
N GLN A 461 9.96 15.22 5.97
CA GLN A 461 10.16 16.65 6.12
C GLN A 461 10.56 17.30 4.78
N ASP A 462 10.23 18.59 4.63
CA ASP A 462 10.49 19.31 3.37
C ASP A 462 11.98 19.37 3.02
N ALA A 463 12.84 19.45 4.04
CA ALA A 463 14.30 19.39 3.88
C ALA A 463 14.77 18.08 3.22
N THR A 464 14.19 16.93 3.60
CA THR A 464 14.55 15.63 3.02
C THR A 464 14.20 15.58 1.53
N PHE A 465 13.00 16.05 1.17
CA PHE A 465 12.58 16.15 -0.22
C PHE A 465 13.51 17.10 -1.00
N HIS A 466 13.81 18.27 -0.44
CA HIS A 466 14.73 19.23 -1.04
C HIS A 466 16.12 18.63 -1.29
N ASN A 467 16.64 17.83 -0.36
CA ASN A 467 17.93 17.15 -0.52
C ASN A 467 17.95 16.08 -1.61
N VAL A 468 16.81 15.50 -1.97
CA VAL A 468 16.67 14.58 -3.11
C VAL A 468 16.55 15.38 -4.41
N LEU A 469 15.69 16.40 -4.44
CA LEU A 469 15.51 17.24 -5.62
C LEU A 469 16.80 17.98 -6.03
N SER A 470 17.56 18.50 -5.06
CA SER A 470 18.84 19.16 -5.34
C SER A 470 19.89 18.20 -5.89
N GLU A 471 19.90 16.95 -5.43
CA GLU A 471 20.83 15.94 -5.94
C GLU A 471 20.44 15.50 -7.36
N LEU A 472 19.15 15.31 -7.63
CA LEU A 472 18.63 15.10 -8.98
C LEU A 472 19.07 16.22 -9.94
N ARG A 473 18.88 17.48 -9.55
CA ARG A 473 19.30 18.65 -10.36
C ARG A 473 20.79 18.62 -10.65
N HIS A 474 21.59 18.31 -9.65
CA HIS A 474 23.04 18.24 -9.80
C HIS A 474 23.45 17.11 -10.75
N GLY A 475 22.86 15.92 -10.64
CA GLY A 475 23.15 14.80 -11.54
C GLY A 475 22.82 15.10 -13.00
N LEU A 476 21.70 15.79 -13.27
CA LEU A 476 21.37 16.26 -14.63
C LEU A 476 22.33 17.34 -15.14
N ALA A 477 22.71 18.29 -14.28
CA ALA A 477 23.66 19.35 -14.63
C ALA A 477 25.06 18.79 -14.96
N LEU A 478 25.53 17.77 -14.24
CA LEU A 478 26.77 17.06 -14.55
C LEU A 478 26.73 16.39 -15.94
N GLY A 479 25.54 15.97 -16.37
CA GLY A 479 25.31 15.45 -17.71
C GLY A 479 25.21 16.52 -18.81
N GLY A 480 25.26 17.80 -18.46
CA GLY A 480 25.12 18.93 -19.40
C GLY A 480 23.72 19.55 -19.46
N LEU A 481 22.79 19.11 -18.62
CA LEU A 481 21.41 19.62 -18.57
C LEU A 481 21.18 20.50 -17.33
N GLU A 482 21.60 21.76 -17.43
CA GLU A 482 21.32 22.76 -16.38
C GLU A 482 19.81 22.99 -16.23
N ASP A 483 19.36 23.11 -14.97
CA ASP A 483 17.95 23.26 -14.60
C ASP A 483 17.00 22.20 -15.21
N GLY A 484 17.51 20.99 -15.47
CA GLY A 484 16.72 19.90 -16.05
C GLY A 484 15.55 19.39 -15.22
N ALA A 485 15.47 19.76 -13.93
CA ALA A 485 14.35 19.46 -13.05
C ALA A 485 14.24 20.51 -11.93
N GLY A 486 13.09 20.64 -11.29
CA GLY A 486 12.96 21.57 -10.18
C GLY A 486 11.54 21.83 -9.70
N ARG A 487 11.37 22.92 -8.96
CA ARG A 487 10.08 23.45 -8.52
C ARG A 487 9.72 24.65 -9.40
N ARG A 488 8.52 24.64 -10.00
CA ARG A 488 7.91 25.85 -10.58
C ARG A 488 7.36 26.78 -9.50
N ASN A 489 6.83 26.19 -8.43
CA ASN A 489 6.38 26.89 -7.23
C ASN A 489 6.46 25.93 -6.01
N LYS A 490 5.93 26.33 -4.85
CA LYS A 490 5.98 25.51 -3.62
C LYS A 490 5.41 24.10 -3.80
N GLN A 491 4.42 23.92 -4.68
CA GLN A 491 3.69 22.67 -4.84
C GLN A 491 4.01 21.93 -6.14
N ARG A 492 4.31 22.65 -7.24
CA ARG A 492 4.45 22.08 -8.59
C ARG A 492 5.91 21.88 -8.96
N LEU A 493 6.22 20.67 -9.42
CA LEU A 493 7.52 20.27 -9.95
C LEU A 493 7.56 20.45 -11.47
N PHE A 494 8.74 20.30 -12.05
CA PHE A 494 8.92 20.15 -13.49
C PHE A 494 10.11 19.25 -13.81
N LEU A 495 10.10 18.73 -15.03
CA LEU A 495 11.18 17.99 -15.67
C LEU A 495 11.32 18.55 -17.10
N ASP A 496 12.56 18.72 -17.58
CA ASP A 496 12.85 19.16 -18.94
C ASP A 496 12.36 18.11 -19.96
N ASP A 497 11.84 18.57 -21.09
CA ASP A 497 11.25 17.72 -22.13
C ASP A 497 12.29 16.89 -22.89
N ARG A 498 13.57 17.25 -22.79
CA ARG A 498 14.69 16.49 -23.36
C ARG A 498 15.12 15.32 -22.49
N VAL A 499 14.60 15.22 -21.26
CA VAL A 499 14.69 13.99 -20.49
C VAL A 499 13.55 13.09 -20.97
N ILE A 500 13.80 11.87 -21.41
CA ILE A 500 12.76 10.95 -21.88
C ILE A 500 12.93 9.58 -21.21
N ALA A 501 11.92 8.71 -21.30
CA ALA A 501 12.07 7.28 -21.04
C ALA A 501 12.20 6.52 -22.36
N ASP A 502 12.86 5.36 -22.35
CA ASP A 502 12.87 4.43 -23.49
C ASP A 502 11.44 3.96 -23.89
N SER A 503 10.50 3.97 -22.95
CA SER A 503 9.06 3.75 -23.24
C SER A 503 8.43 4.85 -24.09
N ASP A 504 8.92 6.10 -24.04
CA ASP A 504 8.46 7.17 -24.92
C ASP A 504 8.84 6.89 -26.38
N LEU A 505 10.02 6.28 -26.60
CA LEU A 505 10.47 5.88 -27.93
C LEU A 505 9.62 4.73 -28.48
N LEU A 506 9.40 3.69 -27.67
CA LEU A 506 8.62 2.53 -28.10
C LEU A 506 7.16 2.90 -28.39
N ARG A 507 6.56 3.77 -27.57
CA ARG A 507 5.20 4.27 -27.81
C ARG A 507 5.10 5.06 -29.11
N ARG A 508 6.08 5.90 -29.41
CA ARG A 508 6.10 6.67 -30.66
C ARG A 508 6.30 5.77 -31.88
N ALA A 509 7.21 4.80 -31.78
CA ALA A 509 7.41 3.80 -32.81
C ALA A 509 6.09 3.09 -33.16
N LEU A 510 5.35 2.65 -32.13
CA LEU A 510 4.04 2.04 -32.28
C LEU A 510 2.98 2.97 -32.88
N LEU A 511 2.93 4.25 -32.49
CA LEU A 511 1.95 5.19 -33.06
C LEU A 511 2.24 5.51 -34.52
N GLN A 512 3.52 5.54 -34.91
CA GLN A 512 3.91 5.90 -36.27
C GLN A 512 3.74 4.76 -37.27
N THR A 513 3.61 3.50 -36.82
CA THR A 513 3.39 2.36 -37.72
C THR A 513 2.12 2.50 -38.55
N GLU A 514 1.12 3.24 -38.07
CA GLU A 514 -0.12 3.52 -38.80
C GLU A 514 0.11 4.42 -40.04
N THR A 515 1.20 5.19 -40.06
CA THR A 515 1.48 6.20 -41.09
C THR A 515 2.74 5.92 -41.91
N MET A 516 3.67 5.13 -41.36
CA MET A 516 4.93 4.76 -42.00
C MET A 516 4.77 3.60 -42.98
N HIS A 517 5.73 3.48 -43.90
CA HIS A 517 5.79 2.30 -44.77
C HIS A 517 6.10 1.05 -43.91
N PRO A 518 5.45 -0.12 -44.13
CA PRO A 518 5.55 -1.22 -43.17
C PRO A 518 6.98 -1.79 -42.98
N SER A 519 7.86 -1.69 -43.98
CA SER A 519 9.29 -2.05 -43.85
C SER A 519 10.07 -1.08 -42.96
N GLU A 520 9.73 0.22 -43.00
CA GLU A 520 10.32 1.24 -42.13
C GLU A 520 9.79 1.05 -40.71
N SER A 521 8.49 0.79 -40.57
CA SER A 521 7.86 0.45 -39.29
C SER A 521 8.53 -0.74 -38.61
N LEU A 522 8.79 -1.82 -39.35
CA LEU A 522 9.50 -2.99 -38.84
C LEU A 522 10.90 -2.63 -38.34
N THR A 523 11.64 -1.83 -39.10
CA THR A 523 13.00 -1.42 -38.74
C THR A 523 12.99 -0.62 -37.43
N VAL A 524 12.12 0.39 -37.33
CA VAL A 524 11.99 1.25 -36.15
C VAL A 524 11.53 0.46 -34.92
N LEU A 525 10.55 -0.44 -35.06
CA LEU A 525 10.09 -1.29 -33.97
C LEU A 525 11.19 -2.23 -33.50
N ARG A 526 11.94 -2.85 -34.42
CA ARG A 526 13.05 -3.74 -34.08
C ARG A 526 14.15 -3.01 -33.31
N ASP A 527 14.53 -1.83 -33.78
CA ASP A 527 15.58 -1.02 -33.14
C ASP A 527 15.15 -0.55 -31.74
N THR A 528 13.89 -0.17 -31.56
CA THR A 528 13.36 0.23 -30.25
C THR A 528 13.19 -0.96 -29.30
N LEU A 529 12.73 -2.12 -29.78
CA LEU A 529 12.61 -3.36 -29.00
C LEU A 529 13.96 -3.94 -28.55
N ALA A 530 15.04 -3.67 -29.29
CA ALA A 530 16.39 -4.05 -28.86
C ALA A 530 16.78 -3.44 -27.50
N SER A 531 16.16 -2.32 -27.11
CA SER A 531 16.39 -1.67 -25.81
C SER A 531 15.79 -2.44 -24.63
N VAL A 532 14.83 -3.33 -24.86
CA VAL A 532 14.16 -4.15 -23.84
C VAL A 532 15.12 -5.21 -23.32
N GLN A 533 15.47 -5.15 -22.04
CA GLN A 533 16.39 -6.07 -21.36
C GLN A 533 15.72 -6.93 -20.28
N GLY A 534 14.49 -6.58 -19.88
CA GLY A 534 13.76 -7.30 -18.84
C GLY A 534 12.43 -6.65 -18.51
N LEU A 535 11.85 -7.05 -17.37
CA LEU A 535 10.65 -6.43 -16.80
C LEU A 535 10.88 -4.92 -16.55
N PRO A 536 9.85 -4.09 -16.70
CA PRO A 536 9.93 -2.69 -16.34
C PRO A 536 10.42 -2.50 -14.89
N PHE A 537 11.37 -1.59 -14.71
CA PHE A 537 11.99 -1.29 -13.42
C PHE A 537 12.65 -2.51 -12.73
N ALA A 538 13.13 -3.50 -13.48
CA ALA A 538 13.86 -4.61 -12.90
C ALA A 538 15.00 -4.11 -12.00
N SER A 539 15.37 -4.89 -10.97
CA SER A 539 16.36 -4.56 -9.94
C SER A 539 16.00 -3.43 -8.95
N VAL A 540 14.91 -2.69 -9.17
CA VAL A 540 14.39 -1.69 -8.23
C VAL A 540 12.93 -1.96 -7.88
N ASN A 541 12.51 -1.55 -6.69
CA ASN A 541 11.18 -1.84 -6.18
C ASN A 541 10.34 -0.56 -6.08
N TYR A 542 9.82 -0.08 -7.21
CA TYR A 542 8.98 1.12 -7.25
C TYR A 542 7.51 0.75 -7.09
N SER A 543 7.06 0.59 -5.84
CA SER A 543 5.68 0.16 -5.55
C SER A 543 4.61 1.13 -6.02
N TRP A 544 4.92 2.42 -6.20
CA TRP A 544 4.01 3.37 -6.85
C TRP A 544 3.77 3.01 -8.32
N ALA A 545 4.76 2.48 -9.04
CA ALA A 545 4.61 2.11 -10.45
C ALA A 545 3.67 0.91 -10.61
N ASP A 546 3.72 -0.04 -9.67
CA ASP A 546 2.79 -1.16 -9.62
C ASP A 546 1.39 -0.69 -9.19
N ALA A 547 1.31 0.13 -8.13
CA ALA A 547 0.04 0.65 -7.63
C ALA A 547 -0.71 1.47 -8.69
N GLU A 548 -0.02 2.35 -9.42
CA GLU A 548 -0.63 3.16 -10.50
C GLU A 548 -0.84 2.37 -11.80
N GLY A 549 -0.33 1.14 -11.91
CA GLY A 549 -0.46 0.33 -13.13
C GLY A 549 0.46 0.76 -14.27
N ILE A 550 1.49 1.56 -13.98
CA ILE A 550 2.53 1.94 -14.93
C ILE A 550 3.30 0.69 -15.38
N THR A 551 3.69 -0.19 -14.46
CA THR A 551 4.34 -1.47 -14.80
C THR A 551 3.50 -2.28 -15.78
N SER A 552 2.20 -2.47 -15.48
CA SER A 552 1.27 -3.21 -16.36
C SER A 552 1.12 -2.56 -17.74
N THR A 553 1.00 -1.23 -17.77
CA THR A 553 0.90 -0.46 -19.02
C THR A 553 2.16 -0.61 -19.88
N LEU A 554 3.33 -0.66 -19.26
CA LEU A 554 4.62 -0.81 -19.93
C LEU A 554 4.85 -2.23 -20.45
N VAL A 555 4.46 -3.25 -19.67
CA VAL A 555 4.46 -4.65 -20.14
C VAL A 555 3.56 -4.77 -21.38
N TRP A 556 2.35 -4.22 -21.32
CA TRP A 556 1.43 -4.24 -22.45
C TRP A 556 1.97 -3.52 -23.68
N LEU A 557 2.62 -2.36 -23.48
CA LEU A 557 3.25 -1.61 -24.57
C LEU A 557 4.30 -2.44 -25.31
N VAL A 558 5.13 -3.19 -24.58
CA VAL A 558 6.12 -4.10 -25.19
C VAL A 558 5.43 -5.25 -25.89
N THR A 559 4.43 -5.88 -25.28
CA THR A 559 3.68 -6.98 -25.91
C THR A 559 3.10 -6.57 -27.26
N ARG A 560 2.40 -5.43 -27.32
CA ARG A 560 1.84 -4.89 -28.57
C ARG A 560 2.91 -4.56 -29.62
N ALA A 561 4.05 -4.00 -29.19
CA ALA A 561 5.17 -3.72 -30.09
C ALA A 561 5.76 -5.01 -30.69
N VAL A 562 5.92 -6.06 -29.86
CA VAL A 562 6.43 -7.36 -30.31
C VAL A 562 5.46 -8.01 -31.29
N GLU A 563 4.16 -8.02 -30.99
CA GLU A 563 3.14 -8.60 -31.88
C GLU A 563 3.09 -7.86 -33.23
N CYS A 564 3.04 -6.53 -33.22
CA CYS A 564 3.04 -5.72 -34.44
C CYS A 564 4.31 -5.97 -35.27
N ALA A 565 5.49 -5.99 -34.64
CA ALA A 565 6.74 -6.25 -35.34
C ALA A 565 6.83 -7.70 -35.86
N ALA A 566 6.33 -8.68 -35.11
CA ALA A 566 6.32 -10.09 -35.50
C ALA A 566 5.37 -10.34 -36.69
N GLU A 567 4.22 -9.68 -36.72
CA GLU A 567 3.29 -9.72 -37.86
C GLU A 567 3.95 -9.13 -39.11
N LEU A 568 4.56 -7.95 -39.00
CA LEU A 568 5.29 -7.32 -40.10
C LEU A 568 6.44 -8.21 -40.59
N ALA A 569 7.27 -8.74 -39.68
CA ALA A 569 8.36 -9.63 -40.02
C ALA A 569 7.87 -10.89 -40.76
N SER A 570 6.77 -11.47 -40.30
CA SER A 570 6.15 -12.64 -40.94
C SER A 570 5.62 -12.32 -42.34
N GLN A 571 4.97 -11.17 -42.53
CA GLN A 571 4.49 -10.73 -43.85
C GLN A 571 5.63 -10.57 -44.86
N TYR A 572 6.81 -10.11 -44.42
CA TYR A 572 7.98 -9.94 -45.26
C TYR A 572 8.88 -11.20 -45.35
N GLY A 573 8.58 -12.25 -44.60
CA GLY A 573 9.44 -13.43 -44.49
C GLY A 573 10.80 -13.15 -43.85
N ASP A 574 10.93 -12.07 -43.06
CA ASP A 574 12.16 -11.72 -42.34
C ASP A 574 12.23 -12.51 -41.02
N HIS A 575 12.72 -13.75 -41.12
CA HIS A 575 12.88 -14.63 -39.96
C HIS A 575 13.86 -14.10 -38.92
N THR A 576 14.88 -13.33 -39.33
CA THR A 576 15.84 -12.74 -38.40
C THR A 576 15.16 -11.68 -37.55
N ALA A 577 14.41 -10.77 -38.17
CA ALA A 577 13.63 -9.78 -37.45
C ALA A 577 12.60 -10.44 -36.51
N LEU A 578 11.90 -11.49 -36.96
CA LEU A 578 10.95 -12.23 -36.14
C LEU A 578 11.60 -12.80 -34.86
N LEU A 579 12.80 -13.37 -34.97
CA LEU A 579 13.53 -13.88 -33.81
C LEU A 579 13.98 -12.76 -32.86
N GLU A 580 14.49 -11.66 -33.39
CA GLU A 580 14.98 -10.53 -32.58
C GLU A 580 13.87 -9.87 -31.77
N VAL A 581 12.71 -9.63 -32.40
CA VAL A 581 11.56 -9.00 -31.72
C VAL A 581 10.90 -9.95 -30.73
N THR A 582 10.80 -11.24 -31.06
CA THR A 582 10.30 -12.26 -30.13
C THR A 582 11.23 -12.43 -28.93
N ALA A 583 12.55 -12.39 -29.15
CA ALA A 583 13.52 -12.42 -28.08
C ALA A 583 13.38 -11.22 -27.13
N ALA A 584 12.95 -10.06 -27.61
CA ALA A 584 12.64 -8.91 -26.75
C ALA A 584 11.46 -9.21 -25.81
N GLY A 585 10.38 -9.80 -26.33
CA GLY A 585 9.26 -10.29 -25.53
C GLY A 585 9.68 -11.31 -24.48
N LEU A 586 10.50 -12.30 -24.87
CA LEU A 586 11.00 -13.34 -23.96
C LEU A 586 11.99 -12.81 -22.90
N ARG A 587 12.75 -11.75 -23.18
CA ARG A 587 13.57 -11.08 -22.15
C ARG A 587 12.69 -10.46 -21.07
N MET A 588 11.55 -9.87 -21.47
CA MET A 588 10.58 -9.29 -20.53
C MET A 588 9.78 -10.37 -19.79
N SER A 589 9.28 -11.37 -20.50
CA SER A 589 8.44 -12.45 -19.97
C SER A 589 8.91 -13.83 -20.49
N PRO A 590 9.90 -14.47 -19.83
CA PRO A 590 10.52 -15.69 -20.33
C PRO A 590 9.58 -16.90 -20.45
N GLY A 591 8.49 -16.91 -19.68
CA GLY A 591 7.49 -17.99 -19.64
C GLY A 591 6.26 -17.73 -20.51
N ASP A 592 6.25 -16.68 -21.33
CA ASP A 592 5.08 -16.30 -22.13
C ASP A 592 4.86 -17.30 -23.29
N GLU A 593 3.75 -18.04 -23.24
CA GLU A 593 3.43 -19.05 -24.24
C GLU A 593 3.24 -18.46 -25.64
N GLN A 594 2.74 -17.22 -25.74
CA GLN A 594 2.54 -16.55 -27.02
C GLN A 594 3.88 -16.23 -27.66
N PHE A 595 4.83 -15.64 -26.92
CA PHE A 595 6.17 -15.40 -27.45
C PHE A 595 6.93 -16.69 -27.75
N LEU A 596 6.77 -17.73 -26.92
CA LEU A 596 7.32 -19.05 -27.21
C LEU A 596 6.73 -19.66 -28.49
N SER A 597 5.45 -19.42 -28.78
CA SER A 597 4.80 -19.89 -30.01
C SER A 597 5.34 -19.17 -31.25
N LEU A 598 5.53 -17.85 -31.20
CA LEU A 598 6.12 -17.04 -32.27
C LEU A 598 7.56 -17.50 -32.58
N CYS A 599 8.34 -17.80 -31.54
CA CYS A 599 9.70 -18.34 -31.70
C CYS A 599 9.71 -19.69 -32.44
N LYS A 600 8.69 -20.53 -32.20
CA LYS A 600 8.54 -21.86 -32.83
C LYS A 600 8.02 -21.82 -34.26
N GLN A 601 7.48 -20.69 -34.76
CA GLN A 601 6.98 -20.56 -36.13
C GLN A 601 8.10 -20.55 -37.20
N GLN A 602 9.33 -20.87 -36.82
CA GLN A 602 10.43 -21.12 -37.75
C GLN A 602 10.06 -22.27 -38.71
N PRO A 603 10.15 -22.07 -40.04
CA PRO A 603 9.98 -23.18 -40.97
C PRO A 603 11.11 -24.20 -40.77
N ALA A 604 10.76 -25.48 -40.69
CA ALA A 604 11.68 -26.62 -40.61
C ALA A 604 12.62 -26.80 -41.84
N ASN A 605 12.70 -25.82 -42.73
CA ASN A 605 13.41 -25.89 -44.02
C ASN A 605 14.76 -25.14 -44.06
N ALA A 606 15.38 -24.85 -42.91
CA ALA A 606 16.76 -24.33 -42.87
C ALA A 606 17.82 -25.42 -42.61
N ALA A 607 17.44 -26.70 -42.65
CA ALA A 607 18.35 -27.84 -42.54
C ALA A 607 18.12 -28.83 -43.70
N MET A 608 18.40 -28.38 -44.93
CA MET A 608 18.75 -29.25 -46.06
C MET A 608 19.77 -28.57 -46.95
#